data_AF-A0A6A5X4B0-F1
#
_entry.id   AF-A0A6A5X4B0-F1
#
_cell.length_a   1.000
_cell.length_b   1.000
_cell.length_c   1.000
_cell.angle_alpha   90.00
_cell.angle_beta   90.00
_cell.angle_gamma   90.00
#
_symmetry.space_group_name_H-M   'P 1'
#
loop_
_entity.id
_entity.type
_entity.pdbx_description
1 polymer ?
#
loop_
_entity_poly.entity_id
_entity_poly.type
_entity_poly.pdbx_seq_one_letter_code
_entity_poly.pdbx_strand_id
1 'polypeptide(L)' 'MKFTAVVAALLSMAAIGFAAPTPVAEDVAARQNHGMCVKGSPGGQVTQIEGGCS' A
#
# COMPACT_ATOMS: atom_id res chain seq x y z
N MET A 1 22.45 28.30 -20.83
CA MET A 1 20.97 28.38 -20.75
C MET A 1 20.27 27.06 -21.07
N LYS A 2 20.65 26.31 -22.12
CA LYS A 2 20.02 25.01 -22.43
C LYS A 2 20.37 23.91 -21.42
N PHE A 3 21.63 23.83 -20.98
CA PHE A 3 22.10 22.82 -20.03
C PHE A 3 21.43 22.94 -18.65
N THR A 4 21.30 24.16 -18.14
CA THR A 4 20.62 24.44 -16.86
C THR A 4 19.15 24.05 -16.86
N ALA A 5 18.46 24.20 -18.00
CA ALA A 5 17.07 23.78 -18.14
C ALA A 5 16.91 22.25 -18.10
N VAL A 6 17.84 21.51 -18.73
CA VAL A 6 17.84 20.05 -18.72
C VAL A 6 18.09 19.51 -17.32
N VAL A 7 19.06 20.07 -16.60
CA VAL A 7 19.37 19.67 -15.22
C VAL A 7 18.19 19.94 -14.27
N ALA A 8 17.55 21.10 -14.39
CA ALA A 8 16.38 21.44 -13.57
C ALA A 8 15.20 20.49 -13.82
N ALA A 9 14.92 20.15 -15.09
CA ALA A 9 13.85 19.23 -15.45
C ALA A 9 14.06 17.82 -14.85
N LEU A 10 15.30 17.31 -14.91
CA LEU A 10 15.64 15.99 -14.34
C LEU A 10 15.52 15.98 -12.81
N LEU A 11 15.98 17.04 -12.13
CA LEU A 11 15.86 17.18 -10.68
C LEU A 11 14.39 17.27 -10.23
N SER A 12 13.54 17.99 -10.98
CA SER A 12 12.10 18.09 -10.66
C SER A 12 11.34 16.78 -10.85
N MET A 13 11.75 15.93 -11.79
CA MET A 13 11.14 14.60 -11.99
C MET A 13 11.63 13.54 -10.99
N ALA A 14 12.83 13.69 -10.43
CA ALA A 14 13.36 12.77 -9.43
C ALA A 14 12.55 12.77 -8.11
N ALA A 15 11.78 13.82 -7.82
CA ALA A 15 10.91 13.90 -6.66
C ALA A 15 9.72 12.93 -6.69
N ILE A 16 9.37 12.38 -7.86
CA ILE A 16 8.21 11.48 -8.03
C ILE A 16 8.59 10.00 -7.77
N GLY A 17 9.88 9.68 -7.74
CA GLY A 17 10.36 8.30 -7.52
C GLY A 17 10.23 7.78 -6.09
N PHE A 18 10.14 8.66 -5.09
CA PHE A 18 10.06 8.28 -3.67
C PHE A 18 8.64 7.93 -3.20
N ALA A 19 7.63 8.13 -4.05
CA ALA A 19 6.24 7.75 -3.79
C ALA A 19 5.87 6.40 -4.44
N ALA A 20 6.85 5.65 -4.98
CA ALA A 20 6.59 4.27 -5.36
C ALA A 20 6.23 3.48 -4.09
N PRO A 21 5.18 2.63 -4.11
CA PRO A 21 4.91 1.75 -3.00
C PRO A 21 6.15 0.92 -2.74
N THR A 22 6.83 1.18 -1.62
CA THR A 22 7.93 0.33 -1.19
C THR A 22 7.38 -1.06 -0.96
N PRO A 23 8.14 -2.13 -1.24
CA PRO A 23 7.71 -3.47 -0.88
C PRO A 23 7.32 -3.47 0.60
N VAL A 24 6.04 -3.71 0.85
CA VAL A 24 5.49 -3.76 2.20
C VAL A 24 6.12 -4.96 2.86
N ALA A 25 6.76 -4.75 4.01
CA ALA A 25 7.30 -5.86 4.77
C ALA A 25 6.19 -6.89 5.03
N GLU A 26 6.48 -8.18 4.87
CA GLU A 26 5.49 -9.24 4.88
C GLU A 26 4.70 -9.29 6.21
N ASP A 27 5.31 -8.84 7.31
CA ASP A 27 4.67 -8.70 8.62
C ASP A 27 3.60 -7.59 8.66
N VAL A 28 3.76 -6.55 7.85
CA VAL A 28 2.83 -5.42 7.74
C VAL A 28 1.70 -5.76 6.76
N ALA A 29 1.95 -6.57 5.73
CA ALA A 29 0.94 -6.99 4.77
C ALA A 29 -0.28 -7.68 5.44
N ALA A 30 -0.03 -8.53 6.45
CA ALA A 30 -1.08 -9.18 7.22
C ALA A 30 -1.91 -8.20 8.10
N ARG A 31 -1.37 -7.02 8.40
CA ARG A 31 -2.00 -6.00 9.25
C ARG A 31 -2.73 -4.91 8.47
N GLN A 32 -2.52 -4.83 7.16
CA GLN A 32 -3.26 -3.96 6.25
C GLN A 32 -4.61 -4.56 5.82
N ASN A 33 -5.26 -5.27 6.75
CA ASN A 33 -6.58 -5.83 6.59
C ASN A 33 -7.69 -4.75 6.67
N HIS A 34 -7.57 -3.70 5.87
CA HIS A 34 -8.58 -2.65 5.79
C HIS A 34 -9.62 -3.05 4.73
N GLY A 35 -10.50 -3.99 5.10
CA GLY A 35 -11.60 -4.42 4.23
C GLY A 35 -11.93 -5.91 4.24
N MET A 36 -11.21 -6.80 4.98
CA MET A 36 -11.66 -8.19 5.05
C MET A 36 -12.99 -8.30 5.81
N CYS A 37 -13.84 -9.10 5.21
CA CYS A 37 -15.03 -9.62 5.83
C CYS A 37 -14.65 -10.54 6.99
N VAL A 38 -15.31 -10.35 8.12
CA VAL A 38 -15.17 -11.20 9.29
C VAL A 38 -16.52 -11.76 9.69
N LYS A 39 -16.53 -12.99 10.17
CA LYS A 39 -17.72 -13.67 10.69
C LYS A 39 -17.59 -13.86 12.19
N GLY A 40 -18.62 -13.43 12.91
CA GLY A 40 -18.82 -13.76 14.31
C GLY A 40 -19.46 -15.14 14.45
N SER A 41 -18.93 -15.96 15.35
CA SER A 41 -19.52 -17.23 15.77
C SER A 41 -20.12 -17.12 17.18
N PRO A 42 -21.15 -17.92 17.51
CA PRO A 42 -21.64 -18.03 18.88
C PRO A 42 -20.50 -18.35 19.84
N GLY A 43 -20.38 -17.59 20.93
CA GLY A 43 -19.23 -17.66 21.85
C GLY A 43 -18.14 -16.61 21.62
N GLY A 44 -18.37 -15.61 20.75
CA GLY A 44 -17.52 -14.43 20.63
C GLY A 44 -16.26 -14.61 19.78
N GLN A 45 -16.15 -15.73 19.07
CA GLN A 45 -15.04 -15.95 18.14
C GLN A 45 -15.27 -15.16 16.85
N VAL A 46 -14.25 -14.42 16.41
CA VAL A 46 -14.24 -13.69 15.15
C VAL A 46 -13.25 -14.38 14.23
N THR A 47 -13.71 -14.77 13.04
CA THR A 47 -12.91 -15.44 12.02
C THR A 47 -12.93 -14.63 10.73
N GLN A 48 -11.80 -14.58 10.04
CA GLN A 48 -11.72 -13.92 8.74
C GLN A 48 -12.38 -14.79 7.67
N ILE A 49 -13.14 -14.15 6.77
CA ILE A 49 -13.74 -14.80 5.60
C ILE A 49 -12.78 -14.61 4.42
N GLU A 50 -12.19 -15.70 3.95
CA GLU A 50 -11.40 -15.70 2.71
C GLU A 50 -12.35 -15.58 1.50
N GLY A 51 -12.05 -14.67 0.56
CA GLY A 51 -12.81 -14.53 -0.68
C GLY A 51 -13.93 -13.46 -0.68
N GLY A 52 -14.18 -12.78 0.44
CA GLY A 52 -15.14 -11.66 0.50
C GLY A 52 -16.51 -12.02 1.08
N CYS A 53 -17.38 -11.01 1.20
CA CYS A 53 -18.70 -11.11 1.85
C CYS A 53 -19.75 -11.57 0.82
N SER A 54 -19.81 -12.86 0.54
CA SER A 54 -20.85 -13.46 -0.31
C SER A 54 -21.58 -14.58 0.43
#